data_AF-A0A7W1QC34-F1
#
_entry.id   AF-A0A7W1QC34-F1
#
_cell.length_a   1.000
_cell.length_b   1.000
_cell.length_c   1.000
_cell.angle_alpha   90.00
_cell.angle_beta   90.00
_cell.angle_gamma   90.00
#
_symmetry.space_group_name_H-M   'P 1'
#
loop_
_entity.id
_entity.type
_entity.pdbx_description
1 polymer ?
#
loop_
_entity_poly.entity_id
_entity_poly.type
_entity_poly.pdbx_seq_one_letter_code
_entity_poly.pdbx_strand_id
1 'polypeptide(L)'
;MFPWPEGKRAALAVTFDMDAEAAVLAVDEKYARRPSIMTHQQYGPVTAVPRLLKLMTALEIRTSFFIPGFSAERHPWTVKAIVAAGHEICHHGYLHRPPGLIDAATERAELERGLEALEKIA
;
A
#
# COMPACT_ATOMS: atom_id res chain seq x y z
N MET A 1 -6.10 -3.89 31.61
CA MET A 1 -5.60 -4.75 30.52
C MET A 1 -6.65 -4.74 29.43
N PHE A 2 -6.29 -4.48 28.17
CA PHE A 2 -7.26 -4.48 27.07
C PHE A 2 -7.83 -5.89 26.88
N PRO A 3 -9.17 -6.08 26.81
CA PRO A 3 -9.77 -7.40 26.68
C PRO A 3 -9.62 -7.90 25.24
N TRP A 4 -8.61 -8.73 24.97
CA TRP A 4 -8.48 -9.37 23.66
C TRP A 4 -9.48 -10.52 23.50
N PRO A 5 -9.98 -10.75 22.27
CA PRO A 5 -10.87 -11.88 21.98
C PRO A 5 -10.26 -13.23 22.40
N GLU A 6 -11.14 -14.22 22.64
CA GLU A 6 -10.74 -15.62 22.84
C GLU A 6 -9.70 -15.85 23.96
N GLY A 7 -9.70 -15.00 24.99
CA GLY A 7 -8.79 -15.09 26.13
C GLY A 7 -7.31 -14.85 25.77
N LYS A 8 -7.03 -14.26 24.60
CA LYS A 8 -5.67 -13.89 24.21
C LYS A 8 -5.13 -12.78 25.10
N ARG A 9 -3.79 -12.65 25.13
CA ARG A 9 -3.09 -11.68 25.99
C ARG A 9 -2.41 -10.55 25.21
N ALA A 10 -2.35 -10.68 23.89
CA ALA A 10 -1.75 -9.72 22.97
C ALA A 10 -2.35 -9.91 21.57
N ALA A 11 -2.14 -8.92 20.71
CA ALA A 11 -2.40 -8.98 19.29
C ALA A 11 -1.11 -8.72 18.51
N LEU A 12 -1.04 -9.28 17.30
CA LEU A 12 0.00 -9.01 16.32
C LEU A 12 -0.68 -8.52 15.05
N ALA A 13 -0.26 -7.36 14.56
CA ALA A 13 -0.63 -6.87 13.23
C ALA A 13 0.61 -7.00 12.33
N VAL A 14 0.47 -7.76 11.25
CA VAL A 14 1.48 -7.81 10.18
C VAL A 14 0.98 -6.89 9.08
N THR A 15 1.76 -5.87 8.77
CA THR A 15 1.41 -4.86 7.77
C THR A 15 2.47 -4.79 6.68
N PHE A 16 2.04 -4.41 5.49
CA PHE A 16 2.92 -4.18 4.35
C PHE A 16 2.58 -2.87 3.68
N ASP A 17 3.60 -2.09 3.34
CA ASP A 17 3.42 -0.83 2.63
C ASP A 17 3.81 -1.07 1.16
N MET A 18 2.82 -1.02 0.27
CA MET A 18 3.02 -1.23 -1.18
C MET A 18 3.27 0.12 -1.87
N ASP A 19 4.33 0.82 -1.47
CA ASP A 19 4.63 2.17 -1.95
C ASP A 19 4.95 2.22 -3.43
N ALA A 20 5.72 1.24 -3.91
CA ALA A 20 6.15 1.13 -5.30
C ALA A 20 6.80 2.42 -5.84
N GLU A 21 6.41 2.86 -7.04
CA GLU A 21 6.95 4.07 -7.65
C GLU A 21 6.51 5.36 -6.94
N ALA A 22 5.38 5.35 -6.20
CA ALA A 22 4.88 6.55 -5.54
C ALA A 22 5.92 7.17 -4.60
N ALA A 23 6.62 6.35 -3.80
CA ALA A 23 7.64 6.83 -2.85
C ALA A 23 8.76 7.64 -3.51
N VAL A 24 9.28 7.19 -4.66
CA VAL A 24 10.36 7.93 -5.33
C VAL A 24 9.82 9.12 -6.13
N LEU A 25 8.63 8.99 -6.73
CA LEU A 25 8.00 10.08 -7.47
C LEU A 25 7.51 11.21 -6.56
N ALA A 26 7.20 10.93 -5.29
CA ALA A 26 6.93 11.93 -4.26
C ALA A 26 8.12 12.87 -4.03
N VAL A 27 9.34 12.31 -4.11
CA VAL A 27 10.59 13.03 -3.90
C VAL A 27 10.92 13.89 -5.12
N ASP A 28 10.90 13.29 -6.31
CA ASP A 28 11.16 14.01 -7.56
C ASP A 28 10.60 13.25 -8.77
N GLU A 29 9.72 13.92 -9.53
CA GLU A 29 9.12 13.34 -10.74
C GLU A 29 10.15 12.94 -11.81
N LYS A 30 11.36 13.52 -11.80
CA LYS A 30 12.42 13.18 -12.75
C LYS A 30 12.85 11.71 -12.66
N TYR A 31 12.60 11.04 -11.54
CA TYR A 31 12.90 9.62 -11.38
C TYR A 31 12.09 8.74 -12.33
N ALA A 32 10.95 9.23 -12.86
CA ALA A 32 10.20 8.54 -13.91
C ALA A 32 11.05 8.25 -15.17
N ARG A 33 12.09 9.07 -15.43
CA ARG A 33 13.01 8.90 -16.55
C ARG A 33 14.22 8.01 -16.23
N ARG A 34 14.23 7.35 -15.07
CA ARG A 34 15.31 6.43 -14.66
C ARG A 34 14.81 4.99 -14.66
N PRO A 35 14.98 4.24 -15.76
CA PRO A 35 14.47 2.88 -15.88
C PRO A 35 14.92 1.97 -14.74
N SER A 36 16.18 2.03 -14.32
CA SER A 36 16.70 1.19 -13.23
C SER A 36 15.98 1.41 -11.90
N ILE A 37 15.62 2.66 -11.58
CA ILE A 37 14.85 2.98 -10.37
C ILE A 37 13.42 2.49 -10.55
N MET A 38 12.78 2.79 -11.68
CA MET A 38 11.39 2.38 -11.91
C MET A 38 11.24 0.86 -11.85
N THR A 39 12.13 0.10 -12.49
CA THR A 39 12.09 -1.37 -12.46
C THR A 39 12.36 -1.92 -11.05
N HIS A 40 13.23 -1.26 -10.28
CA HIS A 40 13.44 -1.63 -8.88
C HIS A 40 12.17 -1.44 -8.05
N GLN A 41 11.50 -0.30 -8.18
CA GLN A 41 10.25 -0.02 -7.47
C GLN A 41 9.11 -0.98 -7.89
N GLN A 42 9.04 -1.36 -9.17
CA GLN A 42 8.05 -2.32 -9.69
C GLN A 42 8.20 -3.73 -9.10
N TYR A 43 9.38 -4.09 -8.61
CA TYR A 43 9.61 -5.40 -8.01
C TYR A 43 8.64 -5.69 -6.87
N GLY A 44 8.29 -4.68 -6.06
CA GLY A 44 7.34 -4.82 -4.95
C GLY A 44 5.99 -5.36 -5.43
N PRO A 45 5.20 -4.58 -6.19
CA PRO A 45 3.88 -5.01 -6.67
C PRO A 45 3.90 -6.21 -7.61
N VAL A 46 4.89 -6.30 -8.50
CA VAL A 46 4.91 -7.31 -9.58
C VAL A 46 5.44 -8.65 -9.10
N THR A 47 6.41 -8.64 -8.18
CA THR A 47 7.15 -9.85 -7.80
C THR A 47 7.03 -10.18 -6.32
N ALA A 48 7.21 -9.20 -5.43
CA ALA A 48 7.21 -9.44 -3.99
C ALA A 48 5.79 -9.73 -3.46
N VAL A 49 4.79 -8.93 -3.83
CA VAL A 49 3.41 -9.14 -3.35
C VAL A 49 2.89 -10.54 -3.67
N PRO A 50 2.96 -11.07 -4.91
CA PRO A 50 2.52 -12.45 -5.17
C PRO A 50 3.22 -13.52 -4.32
N ARG A 51 4.47 -13.29 -3.90
CA ARG A 51 5.19 -14.21 -3.00
C ARG A 51 4.72 -14.06 -1.55
N LEU A 52 4.50 -12.82 -1.10
CA LEU A 52 3.95 -12.53 0.22
C LEU A 52 2.56 -13.14 0.37
N LEU A 53 1.67 -12.99 -0.62
CA LEU A 53 0.34 -13.60 -0.60
C LEU A 53 0.40 -15.13 -0.43
N LYS A 54 1.30 -15.81 -1.16
CA LYS A 54 1.53 -17.26 -1.01
C LYS A 54 2.01 -17.62 0.39
N LEU A 55 2.94 -16.85 0.95
CA LEU A 55 3.48 -17.09 2.28
C LEU A 55 2.42 -16.86 3.37
N MET A 56 1.67 -15.76 3.30
CA MET A 56 0.63 -15.45 4.27
C MET A 56 -0.50 -16.48 4.23
N THR A 57 -0.85 -16.97 3.03
CA THR A 57 -1.79 -18.09 2.87
C THR A 57 -1.28 -19.36 3.55
N ALA A 58 -0.02 -19.73 3.34
CA ALA A 58 0.57 -20.93 3.95
C ALA A 58 0.69 -20.83 5.48
N LEU A 59 0.78 -19.62 6.01
CA LEU A 59 0.82 -19.36 7.45
C LEU A 59 -0.57 -19.10 8.06
N GLU A 60 -1.63 -19.07 7.24
CA GLU A 60 -3.00 -18.72 7.64
C GLU A 60 -3.09 -17.35 8.33
N ILE A 61 -2.25 -16.39 7.91
CA ILE A 61 -2.19 -15.03 8.47
C ILE A 61 -2.93 -14.07 7.53
N ARG A 62 -3.85 -13.28 8.10
CA ARG A 62 -4.42 -12.10 7.42
C ARG A 62 -3.59 -10.87 7.78
N THR A 63 -3.31 -10.05 6.78
CA THR A 63 -2.49 -8.82 6.90
C THR A 63 -3.26 -7.61 6.38
N SER A 64 -2.74 -6.43 6.70
CA SER A 64 -3.23 -5.16 6.15
C SER A 64 -2.17 -4.55 5.24
N PHE A 65 -2.57 -4.15 4.03
CA PHE A 65 -1.70 -3.51 3.04
C PHE A 65 -2.01 -2.03 2.97
N PHE A 66 -1.03 -1.19 3.27
CA PHE A 66 -1.11 0.27 3.10
C PHE A 66 -0.66 0.62 1.68
N ILE A 67 -1.56 1.20 0.89
CA ILE A 67 -1.35 1.40 -0.54
C ILE A 67 -1.62 2.86 -0.93
N PRO A 68 -0.63 3.57 -1.51
CA PRO A 68 -0.88 4.88 -2.11
C PRO A 68 -1.85 4.75 -3.29
N GLY A 69 -2.77 5.70 -3.44
CA GLY A 69 -3.74 5.70 -4.55
C GLY A 69 -3.08 5.60 -5.93
N PHE A 70 -1.95 6.28 -6.15
CA PHE A 70 -1.17 6.17 -7.39
C PHE A 70 -0.70 4.74 -7.65
N SER A 71 -0.20 4.05 -6.61
CA SER A 71 0.27 2.67 -6.70
C SER A 71 -0.88 1.70 -6.98
N ALA A 72 -2.06 1.97 -6.42
CA ALA A 72 -3.26 1.21 -6.72
C ALA A 72 -3.69 1.36 -8.19
N GLU A 73 -3.78 2.60 -8.70
CA GLU A 73 -4.10 2.89 -10.10
C GLU A 73 -3.10 2.26 -11.07
N ARG A 74 -1.82 2.24 -10.70
CA ARG A 74 -0.74 1.71 -11.53
C ARG A 74 -0.64 0.20 -11.52
N HIS A 75 -0.95 -0.45 -10.40
CA HIS A 75 -0.88 -1.90 -10.22
C HIS A 75 -2.23 -2.50 -9.79
N PRO A 76 -3.34 -2.24 -10.52
CA PRO A 76 -4.69 -2.58 -10.07
C PRO A 76 -4.90 -4.08 -9.92
N TRP A 77 -4.22 -4.89 -10.75
CA TRP A 77 -4.27 -6.35 -10.67
C TRP A 77 -3.66 -6.89 -9.39
N THR A 78 -2.57 -6.27 -8.91
CA THR A 78 -1.93 -6.65 -7.65
C THR A 78 -2.85 -6.31 -6.47
N VAL A 79 -3.47 -5.12 -6.47
CA VAL A 79 -4.43 -4.74 -5.43
C VAL A 79 -5.63 -5.69 -5.39
N LYS A 80 -6.21 -6.02 -6.56
CA LYS A 80 -7.30 -7.00 -6.65
C LYS A 80 -6.88 -8.38 -6.14
N ALA A 81 -5.64 -8.80 -6.40
CA ALA A 81 -5.12 -10.05 -5.87
C ALA A 81 -4.96 -10.04 -4.34
N ILE A 82 -4.56 -8.91 -3.75
CA ILE A 82 -4.50 -8.72 -2.29
C ILE A 82 -5.92 -8.87 -1.68
N VAL A 83 -6.91 -8.19 -2.26
CA VAL A 83 -8.31 -8.26 -1.82
C VAL A 83 -8.86 -9.69 -1.97
N ALA A 84 -8.63 -10.32 -3.12
CA ALA A 84 -9.08 -11.69 -3.38
C ALA A 84 -8.45 -12.72 -2.42
N ALA A 85 -7.25 -12.44 -1.89
CA ALA A 85 -6.59 -13.25 -0.86
C ALA A 85 -7.13 -13.00 0.56
N GLY A 86 -8.10 -12.08 0.73
CA GLY A 86 -8.73 -11.80 2.03
C GLY A 86 -7.92 -10.90 2.96
N HIS A 87 -7.00 -10.12 2.41
CA HIS A 87 -6.25 -9.11 3.16
C HIS A 87 -6.93 -7.75 3.09
N GLU A 88 -6.72 -6.94 4.13
CA GLU A 88 -7.26 -5.59 4.23
C GLU A 88 -6.44 -4.61 3.38
N ILE A 89 -7.12 -3.64 2.75
CA ILE A 89 -6.50 -2.50 2.09
C ILE A 89 -6.69 -1.25 2.95
N CYS A 90 -5.60 -0.56 3.23
CA CYS A 90 -5.55 0.67 4.00
C CYS A 90 -5.01 1.83 3.15
N HIS A 91 -5.48 3.04 3.46
CA HIS A 91 -5.07 4.26 2.78
C HIS A 91 -3.63 4.66 3.15
N HIS A 92 -2.85 5.08 2.15
CA HIS A 92 -1.46 5.52 2.35
C HIS A 92 -1.10 6.76 1.52
N GLY A 93 -2.01 7.74 1.48
CA GLY A 93 -1.89 8.92 0.62
C GLY A 93 -2.24 8.64 -0.84
N TYR A 94 -2.04 9.62 -1.72
CA TYR A 94 -2.14 9.40 -3.17
C TYR A 94 -0.77 9.12 -3.77
N LEU A 95 0.18 10.05 -3.64
CA LEU A 95 1.53 9.95 -4.19
C LEU A 95 2.58 9.68 -3.11
N HIS A 96 2.20 9.30 -1.89
CA HIS A 96 3.13 9.07 -0.78
C HIS A 96 3.93 10.34 -0.40
N ARG A 97 3.26 11.50 -0.39
CA ARG A 97 3.86 12.77 0.06
C ARG A 97 3.98 12.80 1.59
N PRO A 98 5.12 13.25 2.15
CA PRO A 98 5.25 13.42 3.59
C PRO A 98 4.32 14.52 4.10
N PRO A 99 3.35 14.24 5.00
CA PRO A 99 2.36 15.24 5.43
C PRO A 99 2.99 16.49 6.06
N GLY A 100 4.10 16.33 6.79
CA GLY A 100 4.80 17.45 7.42
C GLY A 100 5.54 18.39 6.46
N LEU A 101 5.55 18.10 5.15
CA LEU A 101 6.21 18.91 4.12
C LEU A 101 5.23 19.56 3.14
N ILE A 102 3.93 19.44 3.39
CA ILE A 102 2.86 19.98 2.53
C ILE A 102 1.88 20.81 3.36
N ASP A 103 1.12 21.69 2.71
CA ASP A 103 0.05 22.43 3.39
C ASP A 103 -1.22 21.57 3.55
N ALA A 104 -2.13 22.03 4.41
CA ALA A 104 -3.36 21.31 4.73
C ALA A 104 -4.29 21.12 3.52
N ALA A 105 -4.25 22.01 2.53
CA ALA A 105 -5.04 21.89 1.31
C ALA A 105 -4.50 20.76 0.43
N THR A 106 -3.18 20.67 0.30
CA THR A 106 -2.48 19.61 -0.42
C THR A 106 -2.65 18.26 0.29
N GLU A 107 -2.53 18.22 1.62
CA GLU A 107 -2.77 17.01 2.40
C GLU A 107 -4.20 16.50 2.22
N ARG A 108 -5.20 17.38 2.28
CA ARG A 108 -6.59 17.05 1.98
C ARG A 108 -6.75 16.43 0.59
N ALA A 109 -6.15 17.05 -0.44
CA ALA A 109 -6.23 16.55 -1.80
C ALA A 109 -5.56 15.17 -1.96
N GLU A 110 -4.45 14.92 -1.27
CA GLU A 110 -3.79 13.60 -1.24
C GLU A 110 -4.68 12.54 -0.56
N LEU A 111 -5.38 12.90 0.52
CA LEU A 111 -6.32 12.01 1.21
C LEU A 111 -7.51 11.68 0.32
N GLU A 112 -8.21 12.71 -0.18
CA GLU A 112 -9.42 12.56 -1.00
C GLU A 112 -9.13 11.76 -2.28
N ARG A 113 -8.07 12.12 -3.00
CA ARG A 113 -7.68 11.40 -4.23
C ARG A 113 -7.23 9.96 -3.96
N GLY A 114 -6.53 9.73 -2.84
CA GLY A 114 -6.15 8.36 -2.45
C GLY A 114 -7.37 7.50 -2.14
N LEU A 115 -8.38 8.04 -1.45
CA LEU A 115 -9.64 7.34 -1.16
C LEU A 115 -10.37 6.98 -2.46
N GLU A 116 -10.56 7.97 -3.35
CA GLU A 116 -11.20 7.75 -4.64
C GLU A 116 -10.50 6.69 -5.50
N ALA A 117 -9.18 6.64 -5.46
CA ALA A 117 -8.39 5.65 -6.20
C ALA A 117 -8.60 4.23 -5.65
N LEU A 118 -8.61 4.07 -4.34
CA LEU A 118 -8.79 2.78 -3.68
C LEU A 118 -10.22 2.26 -3.84
N GLU A 119 -11.24 3.11 -3.67
CA GLU A 119 -12.66 2.76 -3.84
C GLU A 119 -13.01 2.25 -5.24
N LYS A 120 -12.28 2.69 -6.27
CA LYS A 120 -12.48 2.21 -7.65
C LYS A 120 -11.96 0.79 -7.87
N ILE A 121 -11.09 0.30 -7.00
CA ILE A 121 -10.30 -0.93 -7.22
C ILE A 121 -10.66 -2.02 -6.21
N ALA A 122 -10.90 -1.65 -4.95
CA ALA A 122 -11.12 -2.54 -3.80
C ALA A 122 -12.57 -2.54 -3.32
#